data_AF-A0A9E5BLZ4-F1
#
_entry.id   AF-A0A9E5BLZ4-F1
#
_cell.length_a   1.000
_cell.length_b   1.000
_cell.length_c   1.000
_cell.angle_alpha   90.00
_cell.angle_beta   90.00
_cell.angle_gamma   90.00
#
_symmetry.space_group_name_H-M   'P 1'
#
loop_
_entity.id
_entity.type
_entity.pdbx_description
1 polymer ?
#
loop_
_entity_poly.entity_id
_entity_poly.type
_entity_poly.pdbx_seq_one_letter_code
_entity_poly.pdbx_strand_id
1 'polypeptide(L)' 'MTIKVAINGFGRIGRTILRAHYENKKKHDLAIVAINGSGNAE' A
#
# COMPACT_ATOMS: atom_id res chain seq x y z
N MET A 1 -7.67 -12.82 10.04
CA MET A 1 -6.22 -12.98 10.28
C MET A 1 -5.52 -12.09 9.26
N THR A 2 -4.73 -11.11 9.69
CA THR A 2 -4.28 -10.04 8.78
C THR A 2 -2.99 -10.41 8.08
N ILE A 3 -3.01 -10.40 6.74
CA ILE A 3 -1.87 -10.66 5.88
C ILE A 3 -1.01 -9.39 5.82
N LYS A 4 0.25 -9.48 6.20
CA LYS A 4 1.20 -8.36 6.13
C LYS A 4 1.84 -8.30 4.75
N VAL A 5 1.77 -7.15 4.09
CA VAL A 5 2.25 -6.95 2.72
C VAL A 5 3.14 -5.72 2.64
N ALA A 6 4.16 -5.77 1.80
CA ALA A 6 4.98 -4.62 1.44
C ALA A 6 4.74 -4.23 -0.03
N ILE A 7 4.81 -2.94 -0.34
CA ILE A 7 4.77 -2.43 -1.73
C ILE A 7 6.19 -2.16 -2.19
N ASN A 8 6.65 -2.86 -3.23
CA ASN A 8 7.92 -2.55 -3.90
C ASN A 8 7.64 -1.83 -5.23
N GLY A 9 8.01 -0.56 -5.31
CA GLY A 9 7.73 0.32 -6.44
C GLY A 9 6.53 1.25 -6.18
N PHE A 10 6.78 2.39 -5.52
CA PHE A 10 5.74 3.39 -5.20
C PHE A 10 5.44 4.37 -6.35
N GLY A 11 5.28 3.84 -7.57
CA GLY A 11 4.88 4.58 -8.76
C GLY A 11 3.36 4.82 -8.83
N ARG A 12 2.83 5.00 -10.05
CA ARG A 12 1.39 5.22 -10.26
C ARG A 12 0.53 4.09 -9.67
N ILE A 13 0.92 2.83 -9.92
CA ILE A 13 0.17 1.65 -9.46
C ILE A 13 0.25 1.50 -7.94
N GLY A 14 1.47 1.56 -7.37
CA GLY A 14 1.66 1.42 -5.92
C GLY A 14 0.86 2.45 -5.12
N ARG A 15 0.82 3.71 -5.58
CA ARG A 15 0.01 4.77 -4.98
C ARG A 15 -1.50 4.51 -5.08
N THR A 16 -1.97 4.09 -6.27
CA THR A 16 -3.40 3.79 -6.46
C THR A 16 -3.86 2.60 -5.62
N ILE A 17 -3.03 1.56 -5.46
CA ILE A 17 -3.37 0.43 -4.57
C ILE A 17 -3.44 0.88 -3.11
N LEU A 18 -2.46 1.63 -2.63
CA LEU A 18 -2.47 2.17 -1.26
C LEU A 18 -3.76 2.98 -1.02
N ARG A 19 -4.09 3.86 -1.96
CA ARG A 19 -5.30 4.68 -1.94
C ARG A 19 -6.56 3.82 -1.93
N ALA A 20 -6.68 2.86 -2.83
CA ALA A 20 -7.85 1.96 -2.90
C ALA A 20 -8.01 1.10 -1.65
N HIS A 21 -6.91 0.74 -0.97
CA HIS A 21 -6.93 -0.03 0.27
C HIS A 21 -7.52 0.75 1.45
N TYR A 22 -7.25 2.05 1.55
CA TYR A 22 -7.74 2.92 2.64
C TYR A 22 -9.06 3.63 2.31
N GLU A 23 -9.31 3.98 1.05
CA GLU A 23 -10.52 4.70 0.64
C GLU A 23 -11.73 3.77 0.42
N ASN A 24 -11.51 2.48 0.11
CA ASN A 24 -12.62 1.55 0.09
C ASN A 24 -13.12 1.31 1.52
N LYS A 25 -14.43 1.45 1.72
CA LYS A 25 -15.12 1.11 2.98
C LYS A 25 -15.03 -0.38 3.36
N LYS A 26 -14.39 -1.20 2.52
CA LYS A 26 -14.23 -2.63 2.73
C LYS A 26 -12.95 -2.85 3.53
N LYS A 27 -13.09 -3.33 4.77
CA LYS A 27 -11.95 -3.80 5.55
C LYS A 27 -11.40 -5.04 4.88
N HIS A 28 -10.25 -4.89 4.24
CA HIS A 28 -9.47 -6.00 3.73
C HIS A 28 -8.66 -6.60 4.87
N ASP A 29 -8.52 -7.93 4.90
CA ASP A 29 -7.61 -8.62 5.83
C ASP A 29 -6.12 -8.47 5.42
N LEU A 30 -5.76 -7.28 4.94
CA LEU A 30 -4.43 -6.92 4.45
C LEU A 30 -3.92 -5.73 5.27
N ALA A 31 -2.67 -5.79 5.71
CA ALA A 31 -1.98 -4.67 6.35
C ALA A 31 -0.74 -4.34 5.53
N ILE A 32 -0.70 -3.13 4.97
CA ILE A 32 0.48 -2.61 4.28
C ILE A 32 1.48 -2.13 5.33
N VAL A 33 2.59 -2.84 5.50
CA VAL A 33 3.57 -2.62 6.59
C VAL A 33 4.84 -1.91 6.15
N ALA A 34 5.12 -1.88 4.85
CA ALA A 34 6.31 -1.22 4.30
C ALA A 34 6.08 -0.79 2.85
N ILE A 35 6.79 0.25 2.43
CA ILE A 35 6.80 0.75 1.05
C ILE A 35 8.26 1.03 0.67
N ASN A 36 8.69 0.49 -0.47
CA ASN A 36 9.97 0.78 -1.10
C ASN A 36 9.73 1.53 -2.42
N GLY A 37 10.43 2.65 -2.65
CA GLY A 37 10.29 3.45 -3.87
C GLY A 37 11.56 4.24 -4.17
N SER A 38 11.77 4.55 -5.45
CA SER A 38 12.96 5.26 -5.95
C SER A 38 12.93 6.78 -5.77
N GLY A 39 12.09 7.30 -4.88
CA GLY A 39 11.96 8.74 -4.59
C GLY A 39 12.11 9.01 -3.09
N ASN A 40 12.41 10.26 -2.73
CA ASN A 40 12.48 10.66 -1.34
C ASN A 40 11.13 10.48 -0.64
N ALA A 41 11.19 10.06 0.63
CA ALA A 41 10.02 9.85 1.48
C ALA A 41 9.57 11.12 2.22
N GLU A 42 10.13 12.28 1.85
CA GLU A 42 9.85 13.60 2.44
C GLU A 42 8.41 14.07 2.16
#